data_AF-A0A3D4X0U6-F1
#
_entry.id   AF-A0A3D4X0U6-F1
#
_cell.length_a   1.000
_cell.length_b   1.000
_cell.length_c   1.000
_cell.angle_alpha   90.00
_cell.angle_beta   90.00
_cell.angle_gamma   90.00
#
_symmetry.space_group_name_H-M   'P 1'
#
loop_
_entity.id
_entity.type
_entity.pdbx_description
1 polymer ?
#
loop_
_entity_poly.entity_id
_entity_poly.type
_entity_poly.pdbx_seq_one_letter_code
_entity_poly.pdbx_strand_id
1 'polypeptide(L)'
;MTTLRPYFAWALLTYAAAELFFIFLNWLLISGGTNIFQRSYRTDTTTLTTVGLPMLAVLITTQVKPVLSIAKNVALVALAEYLIILLFGGLTFLLGLIHMIDFVQDTQSQVAALSYLVFGLLGFVLAGLSAFVTWRIYTSPAQATV
;
A
#
# COMPACT_ATOMS: atom_id res chain seq x y z
N MET A 1 -16.60 -22.98 18.57
CA MET A 1 -17.00 -21.95 17.58
C MET A 1 -15.77 -21.57 16.78
N THR A 2 -15.72 -21.95 15.50
CA THR A 2 -14.62 -21.57 14.60
C THR A 2 -14.66 -20.06 14.42
N THR A 3 -13.60 -19.37 14.85
CA THR A 3 -13.52 -17.91 14.70
C THR A 3 -13.33 -17.59 13.22
N LEU A 4 -14.23 -16.80 12.62
CA LEU A 4 -14.13 -16.40 11.20
C LEU A 4 -13.01 -15.37 10.95
N ARG A 5 -12.53 -14.71 12.01
CA ARG A 5 -11.55 -13.62 11.98
C ARG A 5 -10.23 -13.94 11.24
N PRO A 6 -9.60 -15.12 11.41
CA PRO A 6 -8.37 -15.44 10.67
C PRO A 6 -8.60 -15.46 9.15
N TYR A 7 -9.74 -15.99 8.69
CA TYR A 7 -10.07 -16.03 7.27
C TYR A 7 -10.29 -14.63 6.70
N PHE A 8 -10.94 -13.74 7.46
CA PHE A 8 -11.08 -12.34 7.07
C PHE A 8 -9.71 -11.64 6.98
N ALA A 9 -8.82 -11.85 7.94
CA ALA A 9 -7.48 -11.26 7.90
C ALA A 9 -6.69 -11.70 6.66
N TRP A 10 -6.74 -13.00 6.33
CA TRP A 10 -6.10 -13.52 5.12
C TRP A 10 -6.76 -13.03 3.83
N ALA A 11 -8.09 -12.90 3.79
CA ALA A 11 -8.80 -12.38 2.64
C ALA A 11 -8.41 -10.92 2.36
N LEU A 12 -8.27 -10.09 3.40
CA LEU A 12 -7.84 -8.70 3.29
C LEU A 12 -6.42 -8.57 2.71
N LEU A 13 -5.47 -9.34 3.24
CA LEU A 13 -4.10 -9.39 2.70
C LEU A 13 -4.08 -9.91 1.26
N THR A 14 -4.78 -11.01 0.99
CA THR A 14 -4.83 -11.60 -0.36
C THR A 14 -5.40 -10.61 -1.38
N TYR A 15 -6.44 -9.85 -1.01
CA TYR A 15 -7.00 -8.83 -1.87
C TYR A 15 -5.98 -7.72 -2.15
N ALA A 16 -5.32 -7.19 -1.12
CA ALA A 16 -4.29 -6.16 -1.29
C ALA A 16 -3.12 -6.65 -2.15
N ALA A 17 -2.64 -7.88 -1.92
CA ALA A 17 -1.59 -8.51 -2.71
C ALA A 17 -2.01 -8.70 -4.18
N ALA A 18 -3.24 -9.16 -4.43
CA ALA A 18 -3.77 -9.30 -5.79
C ALA A 18 -3.85 -7.95 -6.49
N GLU A 19 -4.35 -6.92 -5.81
CA GLU A 19 -4.43 -5.56 -6.35
C GLU A 19 -3.03 -5.03 -6.69
N LEU A 20 -2.05 -5.13 -5.78
CA LEU A 20 -0.65 -4.74 -6.05
C LEU A 20 -0.06 -5.52 -7.23
N PHE A 21 -0.35 -6.81 -7.34
CA PHE A 21 0.11 -7.65 -8.44
C PHE A 21 -0.49 -7.20 -9.77
N PHE A 22 -1.79 -6.92 -9.84
CA PHE A 22 -2.43 -6.43 -11.06
C PHE A 22 -2.03 -5.00 -11.40
N ILE A 23 -1.80 -4.13 -10.41
CA ILE A 23 -1.20 -2.80 -10.63
C ILE A 23 0.18 -2.96 -11.26
N PHE A 24 1.01 -3.86 -10.74
CA PHE A 24 2.33 -4.16 -11.29
C PHE A 24 2.24 -4.71 -12.72
N LEU A 25 1.38 -5.70 -12.97
CA LEU A 25 1.19 -6.25 -14.32
C LEU A 25 0.67 -5.20 -15.30
N ASN A 26 -0.26 -4.35 -14.88
CA ASN A 26 -0.77 -3.26 -15.71
C ASN A 26 0.34 -2.25 -16.01
N TRP A 27 1.10 -1.89 -14.98
CA TRP A 27 2.28 -1.05 -15.14
C TRP A 27 3.33 -1.70 -16.01
N LEU A 28 3.48 -3.03 -16.07
CA LEU A 28 4.50 -3.75 -16.84
C LEU A 28 4.08 -4.02 -18.30
N LEU A 29 2.84 -4.46 -18.50
CA LEU A 29 2.34 -5.05 -19.74
C LEU A 29 1.57 -4.08 -20.63
N ILE A 30 1.11 -2.91 -20.14
CA ILE A 30 0.52 -1.89 -21.02
C ILE A 30 1.55 -1.47 -22.07
N SER A 31 1.32 -1.91 -23.31
CA SER A 31 2.12 -1.66 -24.49
C SER A 31 1.21 -1.11 -25.59
N GLY A 32 0.77 0.15 -25.39
CA GLY A 32 -0.08 0.87 -26.33
C GLY A 32 0.56 2.20 -26.75
N GLY A 33 1.83 2.16 -27.18
CA GLY A 33 2.61 3.36 -27.55
C GLY A 33 2.99 4.28 -26.36
N THR A 34 2.61 3.91 -25.14
CA THR A 34 2.94 4.67 -23.91
C THR A 34 4.32 4.31 -23.39
N ASN A 35 5.14 5.31 -23.11
CA ASN A 35 6.46 5.13 -22.50
C ASN A 35 6.35 4.81 -20.99
N ILE A 36 7.48 4.43 -20.38
CA ILE A 36 7.53 4.06 -18.96
C ILE A 36 7.16 5.21 -18.02
N PHE A 37 7.50 6.46 -18.37
CA PHE A 37 7.20 7.63 -17.55
C PHE A 37 5.68 7.89 -17.48
N GLN A 38 5.00 7.80 -18.62
CA GLN A 38 3.54 7.96 -18.70
C GLN A 38 2.80 6.83 -17.97
N ARG A 39 3.29 5.59 -18.07
CA ARG A 39 2.74 4.44 -17.31
C ARG A 39 2.88 4.65 -15.81
N SER A 40 4.05 5.11 -15.38
CA SER A 40 4.36 5.41 -13.99
C SER A 40 3.51 6.55 -13.44
N TYR A 41 3.27 7.62 -14.21
CA TYR A 41 2.37 8.72 -13.82
C TYR A 41 0.92 8.26 -13.56
N ARG A 42 0.45 7.23 -14.27
CA ARG A 42 -0.90 6.67 -14.10
C ARG A 42 -0.99 5.59 -13.02
N THR A 43 0.12 5.22 -12.40
CA THR A 43 0.20 4.12 -11.44
C THR A 43 0.22 4.66 -10.03
N ASP A 44 -0.75 4.24 -9.21
CA ASP A 44 -0.82 4.56 -7.79
C ASP A 44 -0.92 3.27 -6.98
N THR A 45 0.04 3.07 -6.08
CA THR A 45 0.10 1.93 -5.16
C THR A 45 -0.21 2.35 -3.72
N THR A 46 -0.42 3.64 -3.47
CA THR A 46 -0.63 4.23 -2.14
C THR A 46 -2.10 4.50 -1.82
N THR A 47 -3.00 3.85 -2.57
CA THR A 47 -4.44 3.95 -2.38
C THR A 47 -4.88 3.51 -0.99
N LEU A 48 -6.06 3.97 -0.57
CA LEU A 48 -6.66 3.54 0.70
C LEU A 48 -6.86 2.01 0.76
N THR A 49 -7.07 1.35 -0.39
CA THR A 49 -7.26 -0.09 -0.46
C THR A 49 -5.95 -0.83 -0.21
N THR A 50 -4.91 -0.50 -0.97
CA THR A 50 -3.59 -1.13 -0.86
C THR A 50 -2.91 -0.85 0.48
N VAL A 51 -3.11 0.34 1.08
CA VAL A 51 -2.54 0.70 2.38
C VAL A 51 -3.44 0.27 3.54
N GLY A 52 -4.75 0.42 3.41
CA GLY A 52 -5.70 0.23 4.51
C GLY A 52 -6.05 -1.22 4.79
N LEU A 53 -6.20 -2.06 3.77
CA LEU A 53 -6.57 -3.47 3.98
C LEU A 53 -5.52 -4.27 4.78
N PRO A 54 -4.21 -4.12 4.52
CA PRO A 54 -3.20 -4.80 5.33
C PRO A 54 -3.22 -4.30 6.78
N MET A 55 -3.42 -2.99 7.00
CA MET A 55 -3.56 -2.42 8.34
C MET A 55 -4.76 -3.01 9.08
N LEU A 56 -5.91 -3.12 8.42
CA LEU A 56 -7.11 -3.72 8.99
C LEU A 56 -6.89 -5.19 9.36
N ALA A 57 -6.20 -5.96 8.51
CA ALA A 57 -5.85 -7.35 8.80
C ALA A 57 -5.00 -7.46 10.09
N VAL A 58 -4.03 -6.57 10.25
CA VAL A 58 -3.19 -6.49 11.46
C VAL A 58 -4.02 -6.11 12.68
N LEU A 59 -4.86 -5.08 12.59
CA LEU A 59 -5.69 -4.62 13.72
C LEU A 59 -6.69 -5.69 14.16
N ILE A 60 -7.36 -6.37 13.22
CA ILE A 60 -8.33 -7.44 13.52
C ILE A 60 -7.65 -8.61 14.23
N THR A 61 -6.38 -8.89 13.93
CA THR A 61 -5.66 -10.03 14.52
C THR A 61 -4.99 -9.69 15.85
N THR A 62 -4.65 -8.43 16.09
CA THR A 62 -3.81 -8.00 17.22
C THR A 62 -4.55 -7.17 18.28
N GLN A 63 -5.52 -6.34 17.89
CA GLN A 63 -6.19 -5.42 18.81
C GLN A 63 -7.56 -5.93 19.28
N VAL A 64 -8.21 -6.81 18.50
CA VAL A 64 -9.49 -7.43 18.88
C VAL A 64 -9.21 -8.64 19.78
N LYS A 65 -9.69 -8.60 21.03
CA LYS A 65 -9.50 -9.71 21.99
C LYS A 65 -10.46 -10.88 21.69
N PRO A 66 -10.03 -12.14 21.88
CA PRO A 66 -8.65 -12.56 22.18
C PRO A 66 -7.73 -12.38 20.97
N VAL A 67 -6.44 -12.12 21.25
CA VAL A 67 -5.38 -12.03 20.23
C VAL A 67 -5.23 -13.38 19.53
N LEU A 68 -5.15 -13.37 18.20
CA LEU A 68 -5.04 -14.60 17.42
C LEU A 68 -3.60 -15.11 17.40
N SER A 69 -3.41 -16.43 17.46
CA SER A 69 -2.09 -17.07 17.35
C SER A 69 -1.39 -16.77 16.02
N ILE A 70 -2.15 -16.47 14.96
CA ILE A 70 -1.63 -16.14 13.62
C ILE A 70 -1.24 -14.67 13.45
N ALA A 71 -1.45 -13.83 14.46
CA ALA A 71 -1.22 -12.39 14.38
C ALA A 71 0.19 -12.00 13.89
N LYS A 72 1.22 -12.74 14.31
CA LYS A 72 2.60 -12.49 13.85
C LYS A 72 2.78 -12.74 12.36
N ASN A 73 2.17 -13.80 11.83
CA ASN A 73 2.26 -14.12 10.39
C ASN A 73 1.53 -13.07 9.57
N VAL A 74 0.35 -12.64 10.01
CA VAL A 74 -0.42 -11.58 9.34
C VAL A 74 0.36 -10.26 9.34
N ALA A 75 0.96 -9.88 10.46
CA ALA A 75 1.80 -8.68 10.53
C ALA A 75 3.05 -8.77 9.65
N LEU A 76 3.70 -9.94 9.57
CA LEU A 76 4.85 -10.13 8.68
C LEU A 76 4.48 -9.98 7.21
N VAL A 77 3.37 -10.58 6.77
CA VAL A 77 2.89 -10.46 5.39
C VAL A 77 2.48 -9.02 5.08
N ALA A 78 1.76 -8.34 5.99
CA ALA A 78 1.43 -6.92 5.84
C ALA A 78 2.69 -6.05 5.69
N LEU A 79 3.75 -6.31 6.46
CA LEU A 79 5.03 -5.61 6.32
C LEU A 79 5.67 -5.83 4.94
N ALA A 80 5.56 -7.03 4.38
CA ALA A 80 6.03 -7.32 3.04
C ALA A 80 5.22 -6.54 1.98
N GLU A 81 3.90 -6.45 2.13
CA GLU A 81 3.04 -5.64 1.26
C GLU A 81 3.39 -4.15 1.34
N TYR A 82 3.59 -3.60 2.54
CA TYR A 82 4.05 -2.21 2.69
C TYR A 82 5.42 -1.97 2.09
N LEU A 83 6.34 -2.93 2.18
CA LEU A 83 7.63 -2.82 1.52
C LEU A 83 7.47 -2.71 -0.01
N ILE A 84 6.58 -3.53 -0.59
CA ILE A 84 6.26 -3.46 -2.02
C ILE A 84 5.63 -2.10 -2.36
N ILE A 85 4.65 -1.63 -1.58
CA ILE A 85 4.00 -0.33 -1.78
C ILE A 85 5.03 0.81 -1.79
N LEU A 86 5.92 0.85 -0.80
CA LEU A 86 6.91 1.92 -0.65
C LEU A 86 7.97 1.88 -1.75
N LEU A 87 8.49 0.69 -2.09
CA LEU A 87 9.54 0.56 -3.10
C LEU A 87 8.99 0.75 -4.52
N PHE A 88 7.95 -0.02 -4.87
CA PHE A 88 7.37 0.03 -6.21
C PHE A 88 6.63 1.34 -6.42
N GLY A 89 5.85 1.78 -5.43
CA GLY A 89 5.21 3.10 -5.46
C GLY A 89 6.23 4.21 -5.56
N GLY A 90 7.31 4.18 -4.77
CA GLY A 90 8.35 5.21 -4.81
C GLY A 90 8.98 5.30 -6.20
N LEU A 91 9.27 4.15 -6.82
CA LEU A 91 9.80 4.09 -8.18
C LEU A 91 8.81 4.67 -9.21
N THR A 92 7.55 4.24 -9.19
CA THR A 92 6.54 4.75 -10.14
C THR A 92 6.26 6.23 -9.90
N PHE A 93 6.25 6.66 -8.65
CA PHE A 93 6.06 8.07 -8.30
C PHE A 93 7.16 8.95 -8.90
N LEU A 94 8.44 8.57 -8.70
CA LEU A 94 9.60 9.29 -9.23
C LEU A 94 9.60 9.33 -10.76
N LEU A 95 9.30 8.21 -11.41
CA LEU A 95 9.21 8.16 -12.88
C LEU A 95 8.03 8.98 -13.41
N GLY A 96 6.90 9.00 -12.69
CA GLY A 96 5.75 9.81 -13.05
C GLY A 96 5.97 11.31 -12.85
N LEU A 97 6.81 11.72 -11.88
CA LEU A 97 7.22 13.12 -11.73
C LEU A 97 7.98 13.64 -12.97
N ILE A 98 8.83 12.80 -13.57
CA ILE A 98 9.56 13.17 -14.80
C ILE A 98 8.55 13.45 -15.93
N HIS A 99 7.56 12.57 -16.11
CA HIS A 99 6.49 12.81 -17.09
C HIS A 99 5.73 14.10 -16.79
N MET A 100 5.43 14.36 -15.53
CA MET A 100 4.62 15.51 -15.13
C MET A 100 5.27 16.84 -15.53
N ILE A 101 6.59 16.96 -15.39
CA ILE A 101 7.34 18.20 -15.72
C ILE A 101 7.20 18.59 -17.20
N ASP A 102 7.16 17.61 -18.10
CA ASP A 102 7.07 17.86 -19.55
C ASP A 102 5.66 18.30 -20.02
N PHE A 103 4.63 18.14 -19.18
CA PHE A 103 3.22 18.31 -19.54
C PHE A 103 2.52 19.49 -18.86
N VAL A 104 3.24 20.29 -18.06
CA VAL A 104 2.66 21.50 -17.44
C VAL A 104 2.62 22.63 -18.46
N GLN A 105 1.43 22.89 -19.03
CA GLN A 105 1.25 23.89 -20.08
C GLN A 105 0.17 24.92 -19.75
N ASP A 106 -0.73 24.61 -18.81
CA ASP A 106 -1.89 25.43 -18.45
C ASP A 106 -2.21 25.34 -16.94
N THR A 107 -3.17 26.13 -16.46
CA THR A 107 -3.56 26.12 -15.04
C THR A 107 -4.12 24.77 -14.58
N GLN A 108 -4.78 24.01 -15.47
CA GLN A 108 -5.37 22.71 -15.11
C GLN A 108 -4.27 21.66 -14.88
N SER A 109 -3.28 21.59 -15.78
CA SER A 109 -2.11 20.72 -15.66
C SER A 109 -1.23 21.10 -14.47
N GLN A 110 -1.15 22.39 -14.10
CA GLN A 110 -0.49 22.83 -12.86
C GLN A 110 -1.19 22.31 -11.58
N VAL A 111 -2.53 22.34 -11.55
CA VAL A 111 -3.30 21.81 -10.40
C VAL A 111 -3.19 20.28 -10.35
N ALA A 112 -3.27 19.60 -11.49
CA ALA A 112 -3.08 18.15 -11.56
C ALA A 112 -1.68 17.73 -11.09
N ALA A 113 -0.67 18.51 -11.48
CA ALA A 113 0.71 18.36 -11.05
C ALA A 113 0.88 18.48 -9.54
N LEU A 114 0.36 19.56 -8.96
CA LEU A 114 0.39 19.78 -7.52
C LEU A 114 -0.36 18.67 -6.78
N SER A 115 -1.52 18.25 -7.31
CA SER A 115 -2.32 17.17 -6.72
C SER A 115 -1.53 15.85 -6.71
N TYR A 116 -0.91 15.50 -7.84
CA TYR A 116 -0.06 14.30 -7.94
C TYR A 116 1.06 14.31 -6.91
N LEU A 117 1.77 15.44 -6.77
CA LEU A 117 2.86 15.57 -5.81
C LEU A 117 2.38 15.51 -4.36
N VAL A 118 1.35 16.28 -4.00
CA VAL A 118 0.86 16.37 -2.61
C VAL A 118 0.21 15.06 -2.19
N PHE A 119 -0.72 14.52 -2.98
CA PHE A 119 -1.40 13.28 -2.62
C PHE A 119 -0.48 12.07 -2.71
N GLY A 120 0.48 12.04 -3.64
CA GLY A 120 1.51 11.00 -3.67
C GLY A 120 2.35 10.99 -2.40
N LEU A 121 2.87 12.14 -1.98
CA LEU A 121 3.64 12.26 -0.74
C LEU A 121 2.82 11.89 0.51
N LEU A 122 1.58 12.36 0.60
CA LEU A 122 0.67 12.00 1.70
C LEU A 122 0.38 10.49 1.70
N GLY A 123 0.21 9.88 0.52
CA GLY A 123 0.08 8.43 0.35
C GLY A 123 1.28 7.66 0.89
N PHE A 124 2.51 8.10 0.58
CA PHE A 124 3.72 7.50 1.15
C PHE A 124 3.83 7.68 2.66
N VAL A 125 3.43 8.84 3.19
CA VAL A 125 3.39 9.07 4.64
C VAL A 125 2.42 8.09 5.30
N LEU A 126 1.22 7.90 4.74
CA LEU A 126 0.23 6.94 5.24
C LEU A 126 0.73 5.50 5.16
N ALA A 127 1.35 5.10 4.04
CA ALA A 127 1.95 3.77 3.90
C ALA A 127 3.08 3.56 4.91
N GLY A 128 3.96 4.55 5.09
CA GLY A 128 5.06 4.51 6.04
C GLY A 128 4.60 4.44 7.50
N LEU A 129 3.59 5.24 7.87
CA LEU A 129 2.99 5.17 9.21
C LEU A 129 2.31 3.82 9.45
N SER A 130 1.59 3.29 8.47
CA SER A 130 0.94 1.97 8.59
C SER A 130 1.95 0.84 8.72
N ALA A 131 3.06 0.91 7.97
CA ALA A 131 4.19 0.00 8.10
C ALA A 131 4.84 0.11 9.49
N PHE A 132 5.09 1.33 9.97
CA PHE A 132 5.67 1.58 11.29
C PHE A 132 4.81 1.04 12.43
N VAL A 133 3.49 1.30 12.39
CA VAL A 133 2.56 0.78 13.39
C VAL A 133 2.52 -0.74 13.36
N THR A 134 2.45 -1.34 12.16
CA THR A 134 2.49 -2.80 11.99
C THR A 134 3.78 -3.39 12.55
N TRP A 135 4.92 -2.76 12.28
CA TRP A 135 6.22 -3.18 12.80
C TRP A 135 6.29 -3.07 14.32
N ARG A 136 5.76 -1.99 14.91
CA ARG A 136 5.66 -1.85 16.37
C ARG A 136 4.78 -2.92 16.98
N ILE A 137 3.66 -3.27 16.35
CA ILE A 137 2.79 -4.37 16.80
C ILE A 137 3.52 -5.72 16.70
N TYR A 138 4.24 -5.97 15.62
CA TYR A 138 4.99 -7.20 15.39
C TYR A 138 6.13 -7.41 16.40
N THR A 139 6.86 -6.34 16.72
CA THR A 139 8.02 -6.36 17.63
C THR A 139 7.64 -6.19 19.10
N SER A 140 6.43 -5.73 19.39
CA SER A 140 5.98 -5.63 20.78
C SER A 140 5.91 -7.04 21.37
N PRO A 141 6.58 -7.29 22.51
CA PRO A 141 6.37 -8.52 23.25
C PRO A 141 4.87 -8.59 23.54
N ALA A 142 4.23 -9.69 23.15
CA ALA A 142 2.81 -9.90 23.36
C ALA A 142 2.45 -9.49 24.79
N GLN A 143 1.34 -8.77 24.94
CA GLN A 143 0.73 -8.46 26.23
C GLN A 143 0.60 -9.76 27.04
N ALA A 144 1.61 -10.07 27.83
CA ALA A 144 1.73 -11.25 28.65
C ALA A 144 1.00 -11.00 29.97
N THR A 145 -0.26 -10.57 29.90
CA THR A 145 -1.15 -10.40 31.05
C THR A 145 -2.57 -10.10 30.56
N VAL A 146 -3.35 -11.14 30.29
CA VAL A 146 -4.67 -11.37 30.93
C VAL A 146 -4.88 -12.87 31.02
#